data_AF-A0A5N9FYE4-F1
#
_entry.id   AF-A0A5N9FYE4-F1
#
_cell.length_a   1.000
_cell.length_b   1.000
_cell.length_c   1.000
_cell.angle_alpha   90.00
_cell.angle_beta   90.00
_cell.angle_gamma   90.00
#
_symmetry.space_group_name_H-M   'P 1'
#
loop_
_entity.id
_entity.type
_entity.pdbx_description
1 polymer ?
#
loop_
_entity_poly.entity_id
_entity_poly.type
_entity_poly.pdbx_seq_one_letter_code
_entity_poly.pdbx_strand_id
1 'polypeptide(L)'
;MYKRNPYLSPATMGRVAGPIYTLFLNKYYVDEVYEKFITGRIYYNGIALISDWVDRNIVDRTVNIIGWLGANFGSLIRELQTGQTQMYATVTSVGIIIIAAVYIFGM
;
A
#
# COMPACT_ATOMS: atom_id res chain seq x y z
N MET A 1 -61.22 -18.27 -26.63
CA MET A 1 -61.04 -19.51 -27.45
C MET A 1 -59.55 -19.67 -27.77
N TYR A 2 -58.81 -20.45 -26.99
CA TYR A 2 -57.41 -20.77 -27.29
C TYR A 2 -57.37 -22.12 -28.02
N LYS A 3 -56.93 -22.13 -29.29
CA LYS A 3 -56.84 -23.37 -30.08
C LYS A 3 -55.68 -24.23 -29.55
N ARG A 4 -56.02 -25.38 -28.99
CA ARG A 4 -55.10 -26.40 -28.49
C ARG A 4 -54.49 -27.16 -29.66
N ASN A 5 -53.43 -26.62 -30.25
CA ASN A 5 -52.61 -27.34 -31.23
C ASN A 5 -51.43 -28.03 -30.51
N PRO A 6 -51.40 -29.37 -30.38
CA PRO A 6 -50.46 -30.07 -29.51
C PRO A 6 -49.03 -30.22 -30.05
N TYR A 7 -48.74 -29.77 -31.27
CA TYR A 7 -47.43 -29.99 -31.91
C TYR A 7 -46.36 -28.98 -31.49
N LEU A 8 -46.74 -27.81 -30.96
CA LEU A 8 -45.82 -26.75 -30.52
C LEU A 8 -46.30 -26.18 -29.18
N SER A 9 -46.09 -26.94 -28.11
CA SER A 9 -46.33 -26.46 -26.75
C SER A 9 -45.20 -25.48 -26.35
N PRO A 10 -45.51 -24.23 -25.91
CA PRO A 10 -44.51 -23.28 -25.43
C PRO A 10 -43.66 -23.85 -24.27
N ALA A 11 -44.29 -24.69 -23.44
CA ALA A 11 -43.65 -25.36 -22.32
C ALA A 11 -42.65 -26.47 -22.73
N THR A 12 -42.74 -26.97 -23.96
CA THR A 12 -41.78 -27.93 -24.52
C THR A 12 -40.59 -27.21 -25.16
N MET A 13 -40.86 -26.10 -25.88
CA MET A 13 -39.79 -25.26 -26.45
C MET A 13 -38.92 -24.61 -25.36
N GLY A 14 -39.52 -24.16 -24.25
CA GLY A 14 -38.75 -23.65 -23.10
C GLY A 14 -37.86 -24.70 -22.42
N ARG A 15 -38.22 -26.00 -22.49
CA ARG A 15 -37.42 -27.08 -21.89
C ARG A 15 -36.21 -27.47 -22.74
N VAL A 16 -36.34 -27.46 -24.07
CA VAL A 16 -35.22 -27.76 -24.99
C VAL A 16 -34.32 -26.54 -25.15
N ALA A 17 -34.88 -25.33 -25.13
CA ALA A 17 -34.13 -24.09 -25.18
C ALA A 17 -33.54 -23.67 -23.82
N GLY A 18 -33.90 -24.32 -22.71
CA GLY A 18 -33.48 -23.95 -21.36
C GLY A 18 -31.96 -23.69 -21.21
N PRO A 19 -31.08 -24.62 -21.63
CA PRO A 19 -29.63 -24.44 -21.53
C PRO A 19 -29.11 -23.27 -22.39
N ILE A 20 -29.68 -23.09 -23.59
CA ILE A 20 -29.29 -22.02 -24.51
C ILE A 20 -29.79 -20.67 -23.97
N TYR A 21 -31.04 -20.62 -23.50
CA TYR A 21 -31.63 -19.47 -22.86
C TYR A 21 -30.80 -19.01 -21.65
N THR A 22 -30.33 -19.94 -20.81
CA THR A 22 -29.47 -19.61 -19.68
C THR A 22 -28.10 -19.08 -20.09
N LEU A 23 -27.54 -19.53 -21.23
CA LEU A 23 -26.28 -18.99 -21.75
C LEU A 23 -26.45 -17.52 -22.17
N PHE A 24 -27.49 -17.20 -22.93
CA PHE A 24 -27.77 -15.82 -23.34
C PHE A 24 -28.14 -14.92 -22.14
N LEU A 25 -28.93 -15.45 -21.20
CA LEU A 25 -29.34 -14.72 -20.00
C LEU A 25 -28.13 -14.32 -19.15
N ASN A 26 -27.16 -15.21 -19.00
CA ASN A 26 -25.92 -14.96 -18.26
C ASN A 26 -24.83 -14.32 -19.15
N LYS A 27 -25.20 -13.68 -20.28
CA LYS A 27 -24.26 -13.03 -21.22
C LYS A 27 -23.05 -13.91 -21.58
N TYR A 28 -23.28 -15.19 -21.81
CA TYR A 28 -22.27 -16.20 -22.12
C TYR A 28 -21.18 -16.39 -21.05
N TYR A 29 -21.47 -15.99 -19.81
CA TYR A 29 -20.56 -16.07 -18.67
C TYR A 29 -19.24 -15.30 -18.84
N VAL A 30 -19.19 -14.34 -19.76
CA VAL A 30 -17.97 -13.58 -20.06
C VAL A 30 -17.55 -12.75 -18.85
N ASP A 31 -18.53 -12.14 -18.18
CA ASP A 31 -18.31 -11.31 -16.99
C ASP A 31 -17.69 -12.16 -15.86
N GLU A 32 -18.22 -13.35 -15.57
CA GLU A 32 -17.70 -14.23 -14.51
C GLU A 32 -16.32 -14.81 -14.83
N VAL A 33 -16.03 -15.09 -16.11
CA VAL A 33 -14.69 -15.55 -16.52
C VAL A 33 -13.68 -14.41 -16.35
N TYR A 34 -14.03 -13.20 -16.79
CA TYR A 34 -13.18 -12.03 -16.65
C TYR A 34 -12.87 -11.74 -15.18
N GLU A 35 -13.91 -11.75 -14.33
CA GLU A 35 -13.78 -11.51 -12.91
C GLU A 35 -12.89 -12.57 -12.23
N LYS A 36 -13.10 -13.86 -12.52
CA LYS A 36 -12.31 -14.93 -11.90
C LYS A 36 -10.85 -14.96 -12.36
N PHE A 37 -10.60 -14.79 -13.66
CA PHE A 37 -9.26 -14.92 -14.21
C PHE A 37 -8.45 -13.63 -14.09
N ILE A 38 -9.00 -12.51 -14.56
CA ILE A 38 -8.24 -11.26 -14.64
C ILE A 38 -8.23 -10.58 -13.28
N THR A 39 -9.39 -10.34 -12.70
CA THR A 39 -9.46 -9.67 -11.40
C THR A 39 -8.97 -10.58 -10.28
N GLY A 40 -9.53 -11.78 -10.15
CA GLY A 40 -9.17 -12.72 -9.09
C GLY A 40 -7.72 -13.20 -9.17
N ARG A 41 -7.32 -13.74 -10.33
CA ARG A 41 -6.05 -14.46 -10.43
C ARG A 41 -4.87 -13.57 -10.79
N ILE A 42 -5.03 -12.62 -11.70
CA ILE A 42 -3.92 -11.75 -12.13
C ILE A 42 -3.77 -10.57 -11.17
N TYR A 43 -4.87 -9.88 -10.87
CA TYR A 43 -4.81 -8.65 -10.08
C TYR A 43 -4.59 -8.94 -8.58
N TYR A 44 -5.49 -9.69 -7.95
CA TYR A 44 -5.39 -9.96 -6.51
C TYR A 44 -4.23 -10.90 -6.16
N ASN A 45 -4.11 -12.05 -6.82
CA ASN A 45 -3.05 -13.02 -6.49
C ASN A 45 -1.68 -12.68 -7.10
N GLY A 46 -1.60 -11.73 -8.04
CA GLY A 46 -0.33 -11.28 -8.61
C GLY A 46 0.06 -9.92 -8.06
N ILE A 47 -0.55 -8.89 -8.64
CA ILE A 47 -0.15 -7.49 -8.42
C ILE A 47 -0.34 -7.07 -6.97
N ALA A 48 -1.49 -7.36 -6.37
CA ALA A 48 -1.78 -6.93 -5.01
C ALA A 48 -0.86 -7.60 -3.99
N LEU A 49 -0.61 -8.91 -4.11
CA LEU A 49 0.32 -9.62 -3.23
C LEU A 49 1.76 -9.11 -3.34
N ILE A 50 2.24 -8.83 -4.56
CA ILE A 50 3.58 -8.28 -4.75
C ILE A 50 3.68 -6.86 -4.17
N SER A 51 2.70 -6.02 -4.44
CA SER A 51 2.66 -4.65 -3.92
C SER A 51 2.66 -4.63 -2.39
N ASP A 52 1.82 -5.48 -1.78
CA ASP A 52 1.71 -5.62 -0.34
C ASP A 52 2.99 -6.20 0.29
N TRP A 53 3.67 -7.13 -0.38
CA TRP A 53 4.98 -7.60 0.06
C TRP A 53 6.04 -6.50 0.01
N VAL A 54 6.06 -5.69 -1.05
CA VAL A 54 6.99 -4.56 -1.21
C VAL A 54 6.74 -3.53 -0.12
N ASP A 55 5.49 -3.15 0.13
CA ASP A 55 5.14 -2.18 1.16
C ASP A 55 5.61 -2.66 2.54
N ARG A 56 5.22 -3.88 2.94
CA ARG A 56 5.55 -4.44 4.26
C ARG A 56 7.04 -4.73 4.48
N ASN A 57 7.79 -5.06 3.43
CA ASN A 57 9.20 -5.42 3.58
C ASN A 57 10.17 -4.30 3.26
N ILE A 58 9.81 -3.40 2.35
CA ILE A 58 10.71 -2.32 1.93
C ILE A 58 10.29 -1.03 2.59
N VAL A 59 9.03 -0.61 2.39
CA VAL A 59 8.55 0.69 2.87
C VAL A 59 8.51 0.72 4.39
N ASP A 60 7.77 -0.21 5.01
CA ASP A 60 7.63 -0.28 6.47
C ASP A 60 8.97 -0.40 7.18
N ARG A 61 9.86 -1.26 6.67
CA ARG A 61 11.20 -1.43 7.29
C ARG A 61 12.04 -0.18 7.18
N THR A 62 11.99 0.51 6.04
CA THR A 62 12.73 1.76 5.84
C THR A 62 12.24 2.84 6.79
N VAL A 63 10.92 3.02 6.91
CA VAL A 63 10.33 4.00 7.82
C VAL A 63 10.68 3.68 9.27
N ASN A 64 10.60 2.40 9.67
CA ASN A 64 10.98 1.96 11.02
C ASN A 64 12.46 2.24 11.33
N ILE A 65 13.36 2.03 10.37
CA ILE A 65 14.80 2.34 10.55
C ILE A 65 15.00 3.85 10.73
N ILE A 66 14.35 4.68 9.91
CA ILE A 66 14.45 6.15 10.02
C ILE A 66 13.92 6.61 11.39
N GLY A 67 12.78 6.07 11.82
CA GLY A 67 12.21 6.34 13.14
C GLY A 67 13.15 5.93 14.28
N TRP A 68 13.72 4.73 14.18
CA TRP A 68 14.70 4.23 15.16
C TRP A 68 15.95 5.13 15.21
N LEU A 69 16.51 5.50 14.05
CA LEU A 69 17.66 6.42 13.99
C LEU A 69 17.34 7.75 14.65
N GLY A 70 16.21 8.37 14.29
CA GLY A 70 15.79 9.64 14.89
C GLY A 70 15.66 9.56 16.42
N ALA A 71 15.05 8.50 16.93
CA ALA A 71 14.91 8.29 18.37
C ALA A 71 16.27 8.11 19.08
N ASN A 72 17.18 7.33 18.49
CA ASN A 72 18.51 7.11 19.06
C ASN A 72 19.37 8.39 19.02
N PHE A 73 19.35 9.12 17.91
CA PHE A 73 20.02 10.43 17.81
C PHE A 73 19.47 11.42 18.84
N GLY A 74 18.14 11.47 19.00
CA GLY A 74 17.51 12.30 20.04
C GLY A 74 17.96 11.92 21.44
N SER A 75 18.07 10.62 21.75
CA SER A 75 18.56 10.15 23.04
C SER A 75 20.03 10.55 23.29
N LEU A 76 20.90 10.42 22.29
CA LEU A 76 22.30 10.84 22.39
C LEU A 76 22.42 12.35 22.64
N ILE A 77 21.66 13.17 21.89
CA ILE A 77 21.65 14.62 22.09
C ILE A 77 21.12 14.98 23.49
N ARG A 78 20.12 14.25 23.98
CA ARG A 78 19.56 14.45 25.33
C ARG A 78 20.61 14.19 26.41
N GLU A 79 21.46 13.20 26.25
CA GLU A 79 22.55 12.91 27.20
C GLU A 79 23.64 14.00 27.21
N LEU A 80 23.89 14.64 26.06
CA LEU A 80 24.79 15.80 25.99
C LEU A 80 24.21 17.02 26.72
N GLN A 81 22.88 17.08 26.89
CA GLN A 81 22.19 18.15 27.61
C GLN A 81 22.06 17.81 29.11
N THR A 82 23.17 17.84 29.84
CA THR A 82 23.26 17.47 31.28
C THR A 82 22.56 18.44 32.24
N GLY A 83 21.98 19.53 31.73
CA GLY A 83 21.25 20.54 32.53
C GLY A 83 22.15 21.52 33.32
N GLN A 84 23.47 21.35 33.26
CA GLN A 84 24.41 22.22 33.95
C GLN A 84 24.69 23.52 33.18
N THR A 85 24.11 24.63 33.63
CA THR A 85 24.26 25.97 33.00
C THR A 85 25.72 26.40 32.81
N GLN A 86 26.61 26.04 33.75
CA GLN A 86 28.04 26.32 33.67
C GLN A 86 28.73 25.63 32.48
N MET A 87 28.33 24.39 32.16
CA MET A 87 28.89 23.65 31.02
C MET A 87 28.50 24.33 29.70
N TYR A 88 27.22 24.73 29.57
CA TYR A 88 26.75 25.47 28.39
C TYR A 88 27.48 26.80 28.22
N ALA A 89 27.68 27.56 29.29
CA ALA A 89 28.41 28.83 29.25
C ALA A 89 29.87 28.64 28.83
N THR A 90 30.53 27.58 29.31
CA THR A 90 31.91 27.25 28.97
C THR A 90 32.04 26.87 27.50
N VAL A 91 31.21 25.95 27.00
CA VAL A 91 31.22 25.53 25.59
C VAL A 91 30.93 26.71 24.66
N THR A 92 29.95 27.55 25.01
CA THR A 92 29.59 28.74 24.23
C THR A 92 30.75 29.73 24.17
N SER A 93 31.40 30.00 25.30
CA SER A 93 32.54 30.93 25.37
C SER A 93 33.72 30.44 24.54
N VAL A 94 34.05 29.15 24.61
CA VAL A 94 35.09 28.51 23.78
C VAL A 94 34.73 28.61 22.30
N GLY A 95 33.47 28.35 21.93
CA GLY A 95 32.98 28.48 20.55
C GLY A 95 33.17 29.88 19.99
N ILE A 96 32.85 30.92 20.77
CA ILE A 96 33.05 32.33 20.38
C ILE A 96 34.54 32.62 20.12
N ILE A 97 35.42 32.15 21.01
CA ILE A 97 36.87 32.36 20.86
C ILE A 97 37.38 31.68 19.60
N ILE A 98 36.95 30.45 19.30
CA ILE A 98 37.33 29.73 18.09
C ILE A 98 36.87 30.48 16.84
N ILE A 99 35.60 30.89 16.79
CA ILE A 99 35.05 31.64 15.64
C ILE A 99 35.81 32.95 15.44
N ALA A 100 36.08 33.68 16.51
CA ALA A 100 36.85 34.93 16.45
C ALA A 100 38.29 34.68 15.97
N ALA A 101 38.94 33.62 16.44
CA ALA A 101 40.29 33.25 16.00
C ALA A 101 40.30 32.91 14.51
N VAL A 102 39.38 32.05 14.04
CA VAL A 102 39.26 31.71 12.61
C VAL A 102 39.07 32.97 11.77
N TYR A 103 38.17 33.86 12.18
CA TYR A 103 37.90 35.12 11.49
C TYR A 103 39.11 36.07 11.47
N ILE A 104 39.82 36.23 12.59
CA ILE A 104 40.96 37.15 12.71
C ILE A 104 42.19 36.63 11.97
N PHE A 105 42.45 35.33 12.04
CA PHE A 105 43.63 34.71 11.41
C PHE A 105 43.38 34.27 9.96
N GLY A 106 42.16 34.44 9.45
CA GLY A 106 41.81 34.20 8.04
C GLY A 106 41.97 32.74 7.60
N MET A 107 41.79 31.79 8.53
CA MET A 107 41.68 30.36 8.19
C MET A 107 40.28 30.01 7.69
#